data_AF-A0A1B8GAU7-F1
#
_entry.id   AF-A0A1B8GAU7-F1
#
_cell.length_a   1.000
_cell.length_b   1.000
_cell.length_c   1.000
_cell.angle_alpha   90.00
_cell.angle_beta   90.00
_cell.angle_gamma   90.00
#
_symmetry.space_group_name_H-M   'P 1'
#
loop_
_entity.id
_entity.type
_entity.pdbx_description
1 polymer ?
#
loop_
_entity_poly.entity_id
_entity_poly.type
_entity_poly.pdbx_seq_one_letter_code
_entity_poly.pdbx_strand_id
1 'polypeptide(L)'
;MKLLYTLPAGACLFACAVASNAPKAYEPKYRLSPIDGSKIALPTAEQLAFQDKEIGVLIHYNIATDIGSDGCNYDPKLVPDQALFNPALINTDQSMERITALGGKYATLVAKHNCGFTIWPTKSPAHGESVVESFVESAQKYRIGHGFYYSVVVNNFLNVQNAEVLNTSLAWGQVGISDSTYGQIVFDQLTELWTQYGNLTEIWLDGGYGSTQMNDIQSLLEAHQPQAVVFGACDKNSTFRWIGKETGEAPEETWSTGTTSDGGDPTSPIFCPAECDTTLQTDDRWFFGVDQPLRSIEEMIDVYHTSVGRNCVLELDLAPDRGGLIPARHAACYKKLGDFIRSCCDKPIAPKDTKPKNEAGSYSLTFDFPTVIDRIVLMEDQTNGLVIRSYQAHAKIVDAEEANGTLNVPWTLVSNGTSVGHKKIDFFDKAITVTDVLVNSTYVDIPKWRSVSVHLCGSLTYN
;
A
#
# COMPACT_ATOMS: atom_id res chain seq x y z
N MET A 1 65.99 47.77 -14.08
CA MET A 1 65.40 46.86 -15.09
C MET A 1 64.82 45.68 -14.32
N LYS A 2 63.49 45.64 -14.16
CA LYS A 2 62.78 44.77 -13.20
C LYS A 2 62.80 43.31 -13.67
N LEU A 3 63.11 42.40 -12.73
CA LEU A 3 62.85 40.96 -12.79
C LEU A 3 61.35 40.70 -13.00
N LEU A 4 61.01 39.79 -13.90
CA LEU A 4 59.73 39.07 -13.90
C LEU A 4 59.99 37.60 -14.21
N TYR A 5 59.63 36.77 -13.24
CA TYR A 5 59.69 35.31 -13.24
C TYR A 5 58.68 34.72 -14.25
N THR A 6 59.13 33.76 -15.05
CA THR A 6 58.26 32.87 -15.82
C THR A 6 57.93 31.62 -14.99
N LEU A 7 56.65 31.44 -14.64
CA LEU A 7 56.07 30.17 -14.18
C LEU A 7 55.29 29.55 -15.34
N PRO A 8 55.42 28.24 -15.63
CA PRO A 8 54.52 27.57 -16.56
C PRO A 8 53.19 27.27 -15.86
N ALA A 9 52.09 27.69 -16.48
CA ALA A 9 50.74 27.31 -16.06
C ALA A 9 50.52 25.82 -16.37
N GLY A 10 50.56 24.98 -15.33
CA GLY A 10 50.08 23.60 -15.40
C GLY A 10 48.56 23.60 -15.38
N ALA A 11 47.94 23.29 -16.51
CA ALA A 11 46.52 22.98 -16.58
C ALA A 11 46.28 21.60 -15.92
N CYS A 12 45.83 21.60 -14.66
CA CYS A 12 45.21 20.42 -14.07
C CYS A 12 43.81 20.25 -14.69
N LEU A 13 43.71 19.40 -15.70
CA LEU A 13 42.45 18.80 -16.11
C LEU A 13 41.99 17.87 -14.99
N PHE A 14 41.13 18.38 -14.10
CA PHE A 14 40.29 17.50 -13.28
C PHE A 14 39.27 16.85 -14.22
N ALA A 15 39.61 15.67 -14.72
CA ALA A 15 38.62 14.76 -15.26
C ALA A 15 37.77 14.27 -14.08
N CYS A 16 36.60 14.88 -13.88
CA CYS A 16 35.53 14.23 -13.13
C CYS A 16 35.15 12.97 -13.92
N ALA A 17 35.72 11.83 -13.53
CA ALA A 17 35.19 10.53 -13.91
C ALA A 17 33.79 10.44 -13.29
N VAL A 18 32.77 10.64 -14.12
CA VAL A 18 31.41 10.26 -13.77
C VAL A 18 31.44 8.74 -13.71
N ALA A 19 31.49 8.18 -12.50
CA ALA A 19 31.33 6.75 -12.33
C ALA A 19 29.93 6.41 -12.85
N SER A 20 29.86 5.70 -13.97
CA SER A 20 28.63 5.08 -14.43
C SER A 20 28.31 3.93 -13.47
N ASN A 21 27.64 4.23 -12.37
CA ASN A 21 27.04 3.21 -11.54
C ASN A 21 25.78 2.74 -12.27
N ALA A 22 25.92 1.69 -13.08
CA ALA A 22 24.76 0.90 -13.45
C ALA A 22 24.04 0.51 -12.14
N PRO A 23 22.71 0.63 -12.06
CA PRO A 23 21.99 0.29 -10.85
C PRO A 23 22.28 -1.16 -10.49
N LYS A 24 22.56 -1.38 -9.21
CA LYS A 24 22.81 -2.71 -8.70
C LYS A 24 21.49 -3.49 -8.81
N ALA A 25 21.48 -4.58 -9.56
CA ALA A 25 20.31 -5.47 -9.60
C ALA A 25 19.90 -5.85 -8.17
N TYR A 26 18.59 -5.86 -7.89
CA TYR A 26 18.07 -6.23 -6.58
C TYR A 26 18.60 -7.61 -6.17
N GLU A 27 19.37 -7.65 -5.08
CA GLU A 27 19.90 -8.88 -4.51
C GLU A 27 18.98 -9.31 -3.35
N PRO A 28 18.13 -10.35 -3.53
CA PRO A 28 17.23 -10.79 -2.48
C PRO A 28 18.02 -11.24 -1.25
N LYS A 29 17.61 -10.74 -0.07
CA LYS A 29 18.14 -11.19 1.21
C LYS A 29 17.32 -12.40 1.67
N TYR A 30 18.00 -13.52 1.88
CA TYR A 30 17.40 -14.73 2.44
C TYR A 30 18.40 -15.43 3.36
N ARG A 31 17.88 -16.29 4.22
CA ARG A 31 18.65 -17.26 5.01
C ARG A 31 18.23 -18.68 4.67
N LEU A 32 19.03 -19.67 5.05
CA LEU A 32 18.64 -21.07 4.98
C LEU A 32 18.02 -21.50 6.31
N SER A 33 16.94 -22.26 6.25
CA SER A 33 16.38 -22.90 7.44
C SER A 33 17.38 -23.87 8.05
N PRO A 34 17.56 -23.87 9.38
CA PRO A 34 18.35 -24.90 10.07
C PRO A 34 17.65 -26.27 10.11
N ILE A 35 16.34 -26.33 9.84
CA ILE A 35 15.55 -27.57 9.92
C ILE A 35 15.71 -28.41 8.64
N ASP A 36 15.51 -27.79 7.47
CA ASP A 36 15.39 -28.50 6.20
C ASP A 36 16.20 -27.87 5.04
N GLY A 37 16.89 -26.75 5.28
CA GLY A 37 17.65 -26.03 4.26
C GLY A 37 16.81 -25.17 3.30
N SER A 38 15.50 -25.02 3.55
CA SER A 38 14.62 -24.14 2.77
C SER A 38 15.14 -22.70 2.76
N LYS A 39 14.97 -22.00 1.63
CA LYS A 39 15.25 -20.56 1.56
C LYS A 39 14.13 -19.79 2.25
N ILE A 40 14.50 -18.90 3.16
CA ILE A 40 13.60 -18.04 3.91
C ILE A 40 13.97 -16.60 3.57
N ALA A 41 13.12 -15.93 2.78
CA ALA A 41 13.30 -14.53 2.46
C ALA A 41 13.23 -13.66 3.72
N LEU A 42 14.09 -12.64 3.78
CA LEU A 42 14.18 -11.73 4.91
C LEU A 42 13.60 -10.36 4.53
N PRO A 43 12.63 -9.84 5.29
CA PRO A 43 12.12 -8.50 5.07
C PRO A 43 13.13 -7.44 5.47
N THR A 44 12.99 -6.23 4.92
CA THR A 44 13.58 -5.02 5.52
C THR A 44 12.73 -4.50 6.68
N ALA A 45 13.29 -3.61 7.48
CA ALA A 45 12.54 -2.98 8.58
C ALA A 45 11.40 -2.10 8.04
N GLU A 46 11.62 -1.46 6.89
CA GLU A 46 10.68 -0.60 6.19
C GLU A 46 9.50 -1.41 5.66
N GLN A 47 9.75 -2.60 5.08
CA GLN A 47 8.68 -3.50 4.63
C GLN A 47 7.79 -3.95 5.79
N LEU A 48 8.38 -4.33 6.92
CA LEU A 48 7.60 -4.70 8.11
C LEU A 48 6.80 -3.52 8.66
N ALA A 49 7.43 -2.34 8.76
CA ALA A 49 6.78 -1.12 9.24
C ALA A 49 5.63 -0.66 8.33
N PHE A 50 5.72 -0.92 7.03
CA PHE A 50 4.63 -0.63 6.09
C PHE A 50 3.51 -1.65 6.17
N GLN A 51 3.79 -2.95 6.30
CA GLN A 51 2.73 -3.95 6.56
C GLN A 51 1.94 -3.63 7.85
N ASP A 52 2.62 -3.14 8.90
CA ASP A 52 1.98 -2.70 10.15
C ASP A 52 1.04 -1.49 10.01
N LYS A 53 1.05 -0.81 8.86
CA LYS A 53 0.08 0.26 8.58
C LYS A 53 -1.30 -0.32 8.26
N GLU A 54 -1.35 -1.49 7.63
CA GLU A 54 -2.53 -2.23 7.15
C GLU A 54 -3.43 -1.48 6.15
N ILE A 55 -3.73 -0.21 6.42
CA ILE A 55 -4.62 0.64 5.65
C ILE A 55 -3.91 1.96 5.33
N GLY A 56 -3.84 2.26 4.04
CA GLY A 56 -3.51 3.56 3.48
C GLY A 56 -4.65 4.14 2.68
N VAL A 57 -4.40 5.33 2.13
CA VAL A 57 -5.29 5.91 1.14
C VAL A 57 -4.51 6.50 0.00
N LEU A 58 -5.18 6.53 -1.14
CA LEU A 58 -4.68 7.12 -2.36
C LEU A 58 -5.59 8.27 -2.75
N ILE A 59 -5.05 9.47 -2.91
CA ILE A 59 -5.86 10.68 -3.10
C ILE A 59 -5.80 11.12 -4.56
N HIS A 60 -6.84 10.78 -5.33
CA HIS A 60 -7.01 11.25 -6.70
C HIS A 60 -7.66 12.64 -6.74
N TYR A 61 -6.81 13.66 -6.67
CA TYR A 61 -7.20 15.05 -6.83
C TYR A 61 -6.25 15.79 -7.76
N ASN A 62 -6.73 16.12 -8.96
CA ASN A 62 -5.97 16.78 -10.02
C ASN A 62 -6.98 17.42 -11.00
N ILE A 63 -6.52 18.04 -12.08
CA ILE A 63 -7.39 18.69 -13.10
C ILE A 63 -8.47 17.76 -13.67
N ALA A 64 -8.23 16.44 -13.66
CA ALA A 64 -9.20 15.43 -14.07
C ALA A 64 -10.53 15.53 -13.28
N THR A 65 -10.47 15.90 -12.00
CA THR A 65 -11.64 16.16 -11.15
C THR A 65 -12.55 17.25 -11.74
N ASP A 66 -11.96 18.36 -12.20
CA ASP A 66 -12.71 19.52 -12.69
C ASP A 66 -13.36 19.27 -14.05
N ILE A 67 -12.71 18.48 -14.90
CA ILE A 67 -13.25 18.08 -16.20
C ILE A 67 -14.13 16.82 -16.15
N GLY A 68 -14.28 16.18 -14.98
CA GLY A 68 -15.06 14.96 -14.82
C GLY A 68 -14.45 13.71 -15.50
N SER A 69 -13.17 13.77 -15.86
CA SER A 69 -12.42 12.64 -16.43
C SER A 69 -11.88 11.77 -15.31
N ASP A 70 -11.67 10.49 -15.63
CA ASP A 70 -10.93 9.59 -14.75
C ASP A 70 -9.46 9.56 -15.20
N GLY A 71 -8.72 10.58 -14.78
CA GLY A 71 -7.29 10.68 -15.01
C GLY A 71 -6.82 11.01 -16.42
N CYS A 72 -7.71 11.30 -17.38
CA CYS A 72 -7.39 11.42 -18.81
C CYS A 72 -6.88 10.12 -19.46
N ASN A 73 -7.24 8.96 -18.91
CA ASN A 73 -6.72 7.64 -19.32
C ASN A 73 -7.09 7.22 -20.75
N TYR A 74 -8.27 7.61 -21.22
CA TYR A 74 -8.87 7.05 -22.44
C TYR A 74 -8.66 7.90 -23.70
N ASP A 75 -8.12 9.12 -23.57
CA ASP A 75 -7.84 10.00 -24.70
C ASP A 75 -6.45 10.63 -24.57
N PRO A 76 -5.42 10.07 -25.26
CA PRO A 76 -4.06 10.60 -25.28
C PRO A 76 -3.93 12.05 -25.78
N LYS A 77 -4.95 12.58 -26.46
CA LYS A 77 -4.98 13.94 -27.02
C LYS A 77 -5.70 14.94 -26.12
N LEU A 78 -6.31 14.49 -25.03
CA LEU A 78 -7.04 15.34 -24.12
C LEU A 78 -6.05 16.18 -23.29
N VAL A 79 -6.01 17.47 -23.59
CA VAL A 79 -5.27 18.50 -22.82
C VAL A 79 -6.28 19.50 -22.25
N PRO A 80 -6.56 19.45 -20.94
CA PRO A 80 -7.50 20.38 -20.30
C PRO A 80 -6.94 21.81 -20.22
N ASP A 81 -7.83 22.80 -20.21
CA ASP A 81 -7.43 24.17 -19.85
C ASP A 81 -7.05 24.21 -18.37
N GLN A 82 -5.80 24.59 -18.08
CA GLN A 82 -5.24 24.62 -16.74
C GLN A 82 -6.00 25.54 -15.78
N ALA A 83 -6.69 26.58 -16.31
CA ALA A 83 -7.50 27.49 -15.50
C ALA A 83 -8.73 26.81 -14.87
N LEU A 84 -9.10 25.61 -15.31
CA LEU A 84 -10.20 24.84 -14.74
C LEU A 84 -9.88 24.28 -13.35
N PHE A 85 -8.60 24.03 -13.05
CA PHE A 85 -8.18 23.60 -11.72
C PHE A 85 -8.08 24.81 -10.80
N ASN A 86 -9.16 25.07 -10.07
CA ASN A 86 -9.28 26.22 -9.18
C ASN A 86 -10.08 25.86 -7.92
N PRO A 87 -9.49 25.08 -6.99
CA PRO A 87 -10.16 24.71 -5.74
C PRO A 87 -10.63 25.95 -5.00
N ALA A 88 -11.93 26.02 -4.70
CA ALA A 88 -12.48 27.10 -3.90
C ALA A 88 -11.96 27.09 -2.46
N LEU A 89 -11.64 25.90 -1.93
CA LEU A 89 -11.09 25.71 -0.59
C LEU A 89 -10.24 24.45 -0.53
N ILE A 90 -8.90 24.60 -0.55
CA ILE A 90 -8.00 23.49 -0.23
C ILE A 90 -8.05 23.29 1.30
N ASN A 91 -8.69 22.21 1.76
CA ASN A 91 -8.71 21.83 3.16
C ASN A 91 -8.23 20.39 3.33
N THR A 92 -6.92 20.21 3.23
CA THR A 92 -6.26 18.90 3.38
C THR A 92 -6.35 18.33 4.80
N ASP A 93 -6.62 19.17 5.81
CA ASP A 93 -6.95 18.69 7.15
C ASP A 93 -8.23 17.86 7.15
N GLN A 94 -9.24 18.25 6.36
CA GLN A 94 -10.48 17.48 6.23
C GLN A 94 -10.20 16.08 5.67
N SER A 95 -9.30 15.95 4.68
CA SER A 95 -8.84 14.66 4.18
C SER A 95 -8.18 13.83 5.28
N MET A 96 -7.26 14.42 6.06
CA MET A 96 -6.58 13.71 7.17
C MET A 96 -7.55 13.25 8.26
N GLU A 97 -8.59 14.02 8.56
CA GLU A 97 -9.66 13.60 9.47
C GLU A 97 -10.41 12.38 8.92
N ARG A 98 -10.68 12.33 7.60
CA ARG A 98 -11.36 11.18 6.98
C ARG A 98 -10.47 9.93 6.99
N ILE A 99 -9.18 10.09 6.69
CA ILE A 99 -8.17 9.03 6.74
C ILE A 99 -8.08 8.46 8.16
N THR A 100 -8.00 9.34 9.16
CA THR A 100 -7.98 8.94 10.57
C THR A 100 -9.27 8.21 10.96
N ALA A 101 -10.43 8.67 10.48
CA ALA A 101 -11.73 8.05 10.76
C ALA A 101 -11.85 6.65 10.14
N LEU A 102 -11.28 6.45 8.95
CA LEU A 102 -11.13 5.13 8.30
C LEU A 102 -10.20 4.20 9.09
N GLY A 103 -9.20 4.76 9.77
CA GLY A 103 -8.13 4.00 10.44
C GLY A 103 -6.83 3.97 9.63
N GLY A 104 -6.78 4.66 8.50
CA GLY A 104 -5.60 4.76 7.64
C GLY A 104 -4.39 5.36 8.36
N LYS A 105 -3.19 4.90 7.99
CA LYS A 105 -1.91 5.28 8.62
C LYS A 105 -0.95 5.98 7.66
N TYR A 106 -1.27 5.96 6.37
CA TYR A 106 -0.56 6.72 5.35
C TYR A 106 -1.53 7.22 4.28
N ALA A 107 -1.04 8.17 3.48
CA ALA A 107 -1.74 8.71 2.34
C ALA A 107 -0.76 8.98 1.20
N THR A 108 -1.13 8.62 -0.01
CA THR A 108 -0.38 8.87 -1.24
C THR A 108 -1.17 9.83 -2.10
N LEU A 109 -0.62 11.03 -2.35
CA LEU A 109 -1.30 12.07 -3.13
C LEU A 109 -0.89 11.99 -4.60
N VAL A 110 -1.87 12.06 -5.50
CA VAL A 110 -1.66 12.18 -6.95
C VAL A 110 -1.10 13.55 -7.28
N ALA A 111 0.22 13.68 -7.20
CA ALA A 111 0.92 14.91 -7.52
C ALA A 111 0.77 15.23 -9.02
N LYS A 112 0.89 14.22 -9.87
CA LYS A 112 0.70 14.34 -11.33
C LYS A 112 0.13 13.05 -11.91
N HIS A 113 -0.99 13.17 -12.63
CA HIS A 113 -1.61 12.07 -13.39
C HIS A 113 -1.37 12.19 -14.90
N ASN A 114 -1.95 11.29 -15.68
CA ASN A 114 -1.81 11.15 -17.13
C ASN A 114 -2.20 12.42 -17.93
N CYS A 115 -3.07 13.28 -17.40
CA CYS A 115 -3.34 14.60 -17.99
C CYS A 115 -2.08 15.47 -18.14
N GLY A 116 -1.04 15.23 -17.33
CA GLY A 116 0.22 15.98 -17.35
C GLY A 116 0.24 17.24 -16.46
N PHE A 117 -0.84 17.50 -15.72
CA PHE A 117 -0.98 18.65 -14.82
C PHE A 117 -0.40 18.37 -13.44
N THR A 118 0.38 19.31 -12.91
CA THR A 118 0.98 19.25 -11.57
C THR A 118 0.18 20.11 -10.59
N ILE A 119 -0.15 19.57 -9.42
CA ILE A 119 -0.89 20.29 -8.35
C ILE A 119 0.02 21.08 -7.38
N TRP A 120 1.28 21.32 -7.78
CA TRP A 120 2.23 22.16 -7.06
C TRP A 120 3.02 23.03 -8.07
N PRO A 121 3.58 24.17 -7.63
CA PRO A 121 4.47 25.00 -8.44
C PRO A 121 5.84 24.33 -8.60
N THR A 122 6.01 23.60 -9.70
CA THR A 122 7.33 23.21 -10.19
C THR A 122 8.05 24.43 -10.79
N LYS A 123 9.33 24.32 -11.18
CA LYS A 123 10.10 25.40 -11.86
C LYS A 123 9.56 25.81 -13.25
N SER A 124 8.38 25.31 -13.64
CA SER A 124 7.58 25.65 -14.82
C SER A 124 6.16 26.04 -14.33
N PRO A 125 5.43 26.95 -14.99
CA PRO A 125 4.39 27.74 -14.33
C PRO A 125 3.24 26.88 -13.82
N ALA A 126 3.09 26.79 -12.49
CA ALA A 126 1.80 26.55 -11.86
C ALA A 126 1.21 27.90 -11.41
N HIS A 127 -0.09 28.06 -11.58
CA HIS A 127 -0.85 29.15 -11.01
C HIS A 127 -1.56 28.64 -9.75
N GLY A 128 -1.31 29.25 -8.58
CA GLY A 128 -2.07 28.99 -7.35
C GLY A 128 -1.26 28.48 -6.16
N GLU A 129 -1.97 28.18 -5.06
CA GLU A 129 -1.44 27.58 -3.84
C GLU A 129 -1.06 26.10 -4.07
N SER A 130 0.01 25.62 -3.42
CA SER A 130 0.49 24.24 -3.56
C SER A 130 -0.40 23.28 -2.76
N VAL A 131 -1.11 22.39 -3.46
CA VAL A 131 -1.88 21.31 -2.82
C VAL A 131 -0.92 20.32 -2.14
N VAL A 132 0.24 20.07 -2.74
CA VAL A 132 1.29 19.19 -2.18
C VAL A 132 1.77 19.71 -0.83
N GLU A 133 2.07 21.00 -0.72
CA GLU A 133 2.56 21.60 0.54
C GLU A 133 1.50 21.49 1.63
N SER A 134 0.26 21.90 1.33
CA SER A 134 -0.87 21.79 2.27
C SER A 134 -1.11 20.35 2.73
N PHE A 135 -1.02 19.39 1.81
CA PHE A 135 -1.17 17.97 2.10
C PHE A 135 -0.09 17.46 3.06
N VAL A 136 1.18 17.81 2.82
CA VAL A 136 2.31 17.39 3.65
C VAL A 136 2.20 18.00 5.05
N GLU A 137 1.86 19.27 5.16
CA GLU A 137 1.64 19.94 6.45
C GLU A 137 0.52 19.27 7.25
N SER A 138 -0.63 18.98 6.61
CA SER A 138 -1.72 18.25 7.23
C SER A 138 -1.30 16.83 7.63
N ALA A 139 -0.61 16.09 6.76
CA ALA A 139 -0.15 14.74 7.06
C ALA A 139 0.74 14.71 8.32
N GLN A 140 1.69 15.63 8.41
CA GLN A 140 2.56 15.79 9.58
C GLN A 140 1.77 16.15 10.84
N LYS A 141 0.83 17.10 10.74
CA LYS A 141 -0.04 17.52 11.85
C LYS A 141 -0.86 16.35 12.44
N TYR A 142 -1.39 15.49 11.57
CA TYR A 142 -2.21 14.34 11.95
C TYR A 142 -1.40 13.05 12.17
N ARG A 143 -0.08 13.09 11.94
CA ARG A 143 0.84 11.94 12.04
C ARG A 143 0.44 10.79 11.11
N ILE A 144 -0.04 11.14 9.93
CA ILE A 144 -0.27 10.24 8.81
C ILE A 144 1.01 10.22 7.97
N GLY A 145 1.53 9.03 7.66
CA GLY A 145 2.65 8.93 6.72
C GLY A 145 2.23 9.47 5.35
N HIS A 146 3.09 10.17 4.64
CA HIS A 146 2.73 10.75 3.34
C HIS A 146 3.63 10.26 2.22
N GLY A 147 3.06 10.19 1.03
CA GLY A 147 3.70 9.73 -0.19
C GLY A 147 3.15 10.44 -1.42
N PHE A 148 3.75 10.16 -2.56
CA PHE A 148 3.31 10.74 -3.83
C PHE A 148 3.14 9.68 -4.91
N TYR A 149 2.03 9.80 -5.61
CA TYR A 149 1.85 9.22 -6.92
C TYR A 149 2.31 10.18 -8.00
N TYR A 150 2.99 9.63 -9.00
CA TYR A 150 3.48 10.37 -10.15
C TYR A 150 3.46 9.51 -11.42
N SER A 151 2.71 9.94 -12.43
CA SER A 151 2.73 9.29 -13.74
C SER A 151 4.02 9.63 -14.50
N VAL A 152 4.88 8.63 -14.69
CA VAL A 152 6.10 8.76 -15.51
C VAL A 152 5.81 8.40 -16.95
N VAL A 153 5.03 7.35 -17.16
CA VAL A 153 4.87 6.71 -18.48
C VAL A 153 3.86 7.41 -19.38
N VAL A 154 2.96 8.24 -18.84
CA VAL A 154 2.00 9.02 -19.62
C VAL A 154 2.03 10.49 -19.23
N ASN A 155 2.03 11.36 -20.24
CA ASN A 155 1.81 12.79 -20.08
C ASN A 155 1.14 13.33 -21.34
N ASN A 156 -0.19 13.49 -21.31
CA ASN A 156 -0.97 13.95 -22.46
C ASN A 156 -0.56 15.37 -22.89
N PHE A 157 -0.27 16.28 -21.95
CA PHE A 157 0.19 17.64 -22.24
C PHE A 157 1.50 17.68 -23.04
N LEU A 158 2.41 16.75 -22.75
CA LEU A 158 3.73 16.65 -23.42
C LEU A 158 3.78 15.59 -24.53
N ASN A 159 2.61 15.06 -24.94
CA ASN A 159 2.48 14.02 -25.96
C ASN A 159 3.30 12.75 -25.68
N VAL A 160 3.35 12.32 -24.41
CA VAL A 160 4.09 11.12 -23.97
C VAL A 160 3.14 9.97 -23.71
N GLN A 161 3.49 8.79 -24.25
CA GLN A 161 2.85 7.51 -23.93
C GLN A 161 3.93 6.43 -23.82
N ASN A 162 3.77 5.46 -22.91
CA ASN A 162 4.76 4.39 -22.66
C ASN A 162 6.18 4.92 -22.38
N ALA A 163 6.28 6.07 -21.68
CA ALA A 163 7.53 6.78 -21.39
C ALA A 163 8.30 7.33 -22.61
N GLU A 164 7.65 7.42 -23.77
CA GLU A 164 8.22 7.97 -25.01
C GLU A 164 7.38 9.13 -25.55
N VAL A 165 8.03 10.18 -26.04
CA VAL A 165 7.37 11.27 -26.76
C VAL A 165 6.96 10.75 -28.14
N LEU A 166 5.67 10.81 -28.43
CA LEU A 166 5.14 10.30 -29.68
C LEU A 166 5.59 11.15 -30.88
N ASN A 167 6.05 10.49 -31.94
CA ASN A 167 6.35 11.12 -33.22
C ASN A 167 5.07 11.28 -34.07
N THR A 168 4.14 12.10 -33.59
CA THR A 168 2.84 12.38 -34.21
C THR A 168 2.61 13.88 -34.32
N SER A 169 1.64 14.30 -35.15
CA SER A 169 1.17 15.68 -35.13
C SER A 169 0.56 16.00 -33.77
N LEU A 170 1.01 17.10 -33.16
CA LEU A 170 0.49 17.58 -31.88
C LEU A 170 -1.01 17.87 -31.97
N ALA A 171 -1.76 17.34 -31.01
CA ALA A 171 -3.14 17.74 -30.78
C ALA A 171 -3.21 19.16 -30.19
N TRP A 172 -4.43 19.72 -30.17
CA TRP A 172 -4.64 21.04 -29.59
C TRP A 172 -4.23 21.05 -28.10
N GLY A 173 -3.45 22.06 -27.70
CA GLY A 173 -2.95 22.23 -26.33
C GLY A 173 -1.66 21.46 -26.00
N GLN A 174 -1.27 20.45 -26.80
CA GLN A 174 -0.03 19.70 -26.56
C GLN A 174 1.22 20.53 -26.86
N VAL A 175 2.29 20.25 -26.12
CA VAL A 175 3.62 20.85 -26.31
C VAL A 175 4.59 19.78 -26.80
N GLY A 176 5.20 20.03 -27.96
CA GLY A 176 6.23 19.15 -28.52
C GLY A 176 7.57 19.33 -27.82
N ILE A 177 8.15 18.22 -27.36
CA ILE A 177 9.46 18.16 -26.71
C ILE A 177 10.25 16.94 -27.23
N SER A 178 11.51 16.78 -26.83
CA SER A 178 12.26 15.53 -27.05
C SER A 178 12.14 14.59 -25.85
N ASP A 179 12.44 13.31 -26.05
CA ASP A 179 12.55 12.33 -24.96
C ASP A 179 13.56 12.77 -23.89
N SER A 180 14.69 13.37 -24.31
CA SER A 180 15.69 13.88 -23.37
C SER A 180 15.17 15.03 -22.51
N THR A 181 14.38 15.94 -23.09
CA THR A 181 13.72 17.01 -22.34
C THR A 181 12.67 16.45 -21.39
N TYR A 182 11.89 15.45 -21.83
CA TYR A 182 10.92 14.79 -20.95
C TYR A 182 11.60 14.09 -19.76
N GLY A 183 12.69 13.35 -20.03
CA GLY A 183 13.52 12.73 -19.00
C GLY A 183 14.00 13.72 -17.95
N GLN A 184 14.50 14.88 -18.38
CA GLN A 184 14.94 15.93 -17.46
C GLN A 184 13.78 16.52 -16.64
N ILE A 185 12.61 16.76 -17.26
CA ILE A 185 11.42 17.24 -16.54
C ILE A 185 11.01 16.24 -15.45
N VAL A 186 10.98 14.94 -15.78
CA VAL A 186 10.67 13.89 -14.81
C VAL A 186 11.68 13.88 -13.67
N PHE A 187 12.98 13.93 -13.98
CA PHE A 187 14.02 13.94 -12.97
C PHE A 187 13.93 15.16 -12.05
N ASP A 188 13.71 16.35 -12.61
CA ASP A 188 13.59 17.60 -11.85
C ASP A 188 12.35 17.57 -10.94
N GLN A 189 11.20 17.13 -11.45
CA GLN A 189 9.96 17.05 -10.67
C GLN A 189 10.03 16.00 -9.55
N LEU A 190 10.60 14.82 -9.82
CA LEU A 190 10.84 13.83 -8.77
C LEU A 190 11.85 14.34 -7.74
N THR A 191 12.89 15.08 -8.17
CA THR A 191 13.85 15.70 -7.24
C THR A 191 13.15 16.70 -6.33
N GLU A 192 12.25 17.54 -6.85
CA GLU A 192 11.44 18.45 -6.04
C GLU A 192 10.61 17.68 -4.99
N LEU A 193 9.83 16.68 -5.45
CA LEU A 193 8.96 15.88 -4.58
C LEU A 193 9.74 15.12 -3.49
N TRP A 194 10.92 14.59 -3.82
CA TRP A 194 11.69 13.70 -2.95
C TRP A 194 12.71 14.42 -2.07
N THR A 195 12.92 15.72 -2.25
CA THR A 195 13.88 16.49 -1.42
C THR A 195 13.23 17.59 -0.58
N GLN A 196 12.06 18.09 -0.97
CA GLN A 196 11.46 19.27 -0.34
C GLN A 196 10.33 18.95 0.65
N TYR A 197 9.78 17.73 0.60
CA TYR A 197 8.58 17.37 1.35
C TYR A 197 8.81 16.31 2.43
N GLY A 198 10.03 16.22 2.96
CA GLY A 198 10.39 15.33 4.05
C GLY A 198 10.53 13.86 3.66
N ASN A 199 10.45 12.97 4.64
CA ASN A 199 10.60 11.53 4.43
C ASN A 199 9.28 10.94 3.95
N LEU A 200 9.30 10.35 2.76
CA LEU A 200 8.14 9.71 2.17
C LEU A 200 7.96 8.31 2.77
N THR A 201 6.70 7.99 3.03
CA THR A 201 6.25 6.64 3.40
C THR A 201 6.12 5.77 2.17
N GLU A 202 5.57 6.34 1.09
CA GLU A 202 5.33 5.64 -0.17
C GLU A 202 5.66 6.50 -1.38
N ILE A 203 6.12 5.84 -2.44
CA ILE A 203 6.30 6.39 -3.78
C ILE A 203 5.56 5.48 -4.76
N TRP A 204 4.63 6.05 -5.50
CA TRP A 204 3.83 5.35 -6.49
C TRP A 204 4.15 5.87 -7.90
N LEU A 205 4.84 5.05 -8.70
CA LEU A 205 5.19 5.40 -10.09
C LEU A 205 4.27 4.63 -11.03
N ASP A 206 3.25 5.31 -11.55
CA ASP A 206 2.24 4.64 -12.39
C ASP A 206 2.85 4.03 -13.65
N GLY A 207 2.54 2.76 -13.88
CA GLY A 207 3.11 1.95 -14.96
C GLY A 207 4.64 1.82 -14.92
N GLY A 208 5.29 2.24 -13.83
CA GLY A 208 6.74 2.22 -13.66
C GLY A 208 7.44 3.38 -14.36
N TYR A 209 8.52 3.08 -15.07
CA TYR A 209 9.35 4.04 -15.79
C TYR A 209 9.99 3.40 -17.02
N GLY A 210 10.39 4.24 -17.99
CA GLY A 210 11.12 3.78 -19.17
C GLY A 210 12.54 3.31 -18.84
N SER A 211 13.11 2.44 -19.68
CA SER A 211 14.48 1.92 -19.50
C SER A 211 15.55 3.01 -19.49
N THR A 212 15.31 4.11 -20.19
CA THR A 212 16.22 5.27 -20.27
C THR A 212 16.23 6.11 -18.99
N GLN A 213 15.12 6.14 -18.25
CA GLN A 213 14.97 6.92 -17.01
C GLN A 213 15.32 6.11 -15.75
N MET A 214 15.29 4.77 -15.86
CA MET A 214 15.44 3.85 -14.75
C MET A 214 16.64 4.15 -13.85
N ASN A 215 17.85 4.27 -14.42
CA ASN A 215 19.07 4.43 -13.63
C ASN A 215 19.07 5.73 -12.81
N ASP A 216 18.58 6.81 -13.40
CA ASP A 216 18.57 8.14 -12.76
C ASP A 216 17.50 8.20 -11.67
N ILE A 217 16.30 7.67 -11.93
CA ILE A 217 15.22 7.59 -10.94
C ILE A 217 15.63 6.71 -9.76
N GLN A 218 16.26 5.56 -10.02
CA GLN A 218 16.73 4.66 -8.96
C GLN A 218 17.85 5.30 -8.13
N SER A 219 18.80 5.98 -8.76
CA SER A 219 19.87 6.69 -8.06
C SER A 219 19.30 7.83 -7.19
N LEU A 220 18.27 8.53 -7.67
CA LEU A 220 17.58 9.58 -6.92
C LEU A 220 16.82 9.01 -5.71
N LEU A 221 16.15 7.86 -5.88
CA LEU A 221 15.46 7.14 -4.81
C LEU A 221 16.44 6.71 -3.72
N GLU A 222 17.55 6.05 -4.09
CA GLU A 222 18.59 5.61 -3.16
C GLU A 222 19.23 6.79 -2.42
N ALA A 223 19.41 7.93 -3.09
CA ALA A 223 20.03 9.11 -2.50
C ALA A 223 19.13 9.86 -1.52
N HIS A 224 17.81 9.91 -1.77
CA HIS A 224 16.92 10.83 -1.06
C HIS A 224 15.78 10.16 -0.30
N GLN A 225 15.31 9.00 -0.73
CA GLN A 225 14.18 8.30 -0.13
C GLN A 225 14.44 6.77 0.02
N PRO A 226 15.62 6.33 0.51
CA PRO A 226 15.94 4.90 0.60
C PRO A 226 15.04 4.13 1.59
N GLN A 227 14.32 4.85 2.45
CA GLN A 227 13.38 4.27 3.42
C GLN A 227 11.94 4.14 2.89
N ALA A 228 11.61 4.79 1.77
CA ALA A 228 10.24 4.80 1.25
C ALA A 228 9.89 3.43 0.67
N VAL A 229 8.64 3.02 0.87
CA VAL A 229 8.09 1.91 0.09
C VAL A 229 7.83 2.37 -1.33
N VAL A 230 8.19 1.55 -2.30
CA VAL A 230 7.89 1.78 -3.71
C VAL A 230 6.92 0.69 -4.15
N PHE A 231 5.75 1.09 -4.64
CA PHE A 231 4.75 0.15 -5.16
C PHE A 231 5.10 -0.32 -6.57
N GLY A 232 4.66 -1.52 -6.92
CA GLY A 232 4.68 -2.04 -8.30
C GLY A 232 5.10 -3.50 -8.36
N ALA A 233 6.41 -3.76 -8.51
CA ALA A 233 6.98 -5.11 -8.59
C ALA A 233 8.42 -5.17 -8.05
N CYS A 234 8.68 -6.04 -7.07
CA CYS A 234 9.94 -5.98 -6.30
C CYS A 234 11.20 -6.50 -7.01
N ASP A 235 11.08 -6.88 -8.28
CA ASP A 235 12.21 -7.15 -9.17
C ASP A 235 12.73 -5.88 -9.89
N LYS A 236 12.04 -4.73 -9.69
CA LYS A 236 12.37 -3.44 -10.28
C LYS A 236 12.55 -2.34 -9.22
N ASN A 237 13.19 -2.66 -8.10
CA ASN A 237 13.38 -1.77 -6.94
C ASN A 237 12.07 -1.34 -6.23
N SER A 238 10.91 -1.89 -6.60
CA SER A 238 9.74 -1.83 -5.73
C SER A 238 9.99 -2.65 -4.46
N THR A 239 9.32 -2.31 -3.38
CA THR A 239 9.38 -3.05 -2.12
C THR A 239 8.07 -3.77 -1.81
N PHE A 240 7.00 -3.41 -2.51
CA PHE A 240 5.68 -4.04 -2.49
C PHE A 240 5.23 -4.35 -3.92
N ARG A 241 4.45 -5.43 -4.08
CA ARG A 241 3.86 -5.81 -5.36
C ARG A 241 2.39 -5.42 -5.41
N TRP A 242 1.98 -4.96 -6.58
CA TRP A 242 0.56 -4.86 -6.91
C TRP A 242 -0.07 -6.26 -6.92
N ILE A 243 -1.26 -6.39 -6.34
CA ILE A 243 -1.99 -7.65 -6.30
C ILE A 243 -2.58 -8.06 -7.67
N GLY A 244 -2.54 -7.18 -8.67
CA GLY A 244 -2.91 -7.48 -10.05
C GLY A 244 -4.35 -7.17 -10.43
N LYS A 245 -5.13 -6.54 -9.53
CA LYS A 245 -6.48 -6.03 -9.81
C LYS A 245 -6.88 -4.93 -8.83
N GLU A 246 -7.75 -4.03 -9.28
CA GLU A 246 -8.19 -2.82 -8.56
C GLU A 246 -9.48 -3.04 -7.73
N THR A 247 -9.90 -4.30 -7.57
CA THR A 247 -11.10 -4.67 -6.79
C THR A 247 -10.87 -4.67 -5.27
N GLY A 248 -9.61 -4.56 -4.83
CA GLY A 248 -9.21 -4.63 -3.43
C GLY A 248 -9.22 -6.05 -2.85
N GLU A 249 -9.18 -7.08 -3.69
CA GLU A 249 -9.25 -8.48 -3.28
C GLU A 249 -7.93 -9.22 -3.55
N ALA A 250 -7.29 -9.74 -2.51
CA ALA A 250 -6.19 -10.67 -2.64
C ALA A 250 -6.70 -12.12 -2.82
N PRO A 251 -5.93 -13.00 -3.48
CA PRO A 251 -6.16 -14.44 -3.42
C PRO A 251 -6.26 -14.92 -1.96
N GLU A 252 -7.06 -15.95 -1.72
CA GLU A 252 -7.26 -16.53 -0.38
C GLU A 252 -5.93 -16.88 0.30
N GLU A 253 -4.97 -17.37 -0.50
CA GLU A 253 -3.62 -17.68 -0.09
C GLU A 253 -2.65 -16.65 -0.66
N THR A 254 -2.14 -15.78 0.21
CA THR A 254 -1.28 -14.65 -0.17
C THR A 254 -0.01 -14.62 0.69
N TRP A 255 1.11 -14.90 0.04
CA TRP A 255 2.44 -14.90 0.62
C TRP A 255 3.08 -13.51 0.55
N SER A 256 3.89 -13.16 1.54
CA SER A 256 4.75 -11.97 1.46
C SER A 256 6.06 -12.23 0.71
N THR A 257 6.17 -13.38 0.04
CA THR A 257 7.31 -13.80 -0.76
C THR A 257 6.90 -14.07 -2.20
N GLY A 258 7.79 -13.80 -3.15
CA GLY A 258 7.49 -13.87 -4.58
C GLY A 258 6.95 -12.55 -5.16
N THR A 259 7.09 -12.38 -6.47
CA THR A 259 6.73 -11.14 -7.18
C THR A 259 5.45 -11.25 -8.00
N THR A 260 4.81 -12.43 -8.00
CA THR A 260 3.60 -12.69 -8.78
C THR A 260 2.36 -12.16 -8.07
N SER A 261 1.38 -11.73 -8.86
CA SER A 261 0.08 -11.23 -8.40
C SER A 261 -0.90 -12.34 -8.02
N ASP A 262 -0.61 -13.61 -8.35
CA ASP A 262 -1.46 -14.78 -8.12
C ASP A 262 -1.37 -15.37 -6.69
N GLY A 263 -0.92 -14.56 -5.73
CA GLY A 263 -0.76 -14.97 -4.33
C GLY A 263 0.69 -15.13 -3.88
N GLY A 264 1.66 -15.06 -4.80
CA GLY A 264 3.09 -15.16 -4.47
C GLY A 264 3.57 -16.61 -4.28
N ASP A 265 4.80 -16.77 -3.81
CA ASP A 265 5.50 -18.06 -3.72
C ASP A 265 6.22 -18.22 -2.36
N PRO A 266 5.83 -19.20 -1.52
CA PRO A 266 6.45 -19.44 -0.20
C PRO A 266 7.90 -19.94 -0.26
N THR A 267 8.40 -20.30 -1.44
CA THR A 267 9.77 -20.78 -1.66
C THR A 267 10.69 -19.71 -2.26
N SER A 268 10.11 -18.57 -2.67
CA SER A 268 10.86 -17.48 -3.27
C SER A 268 11.85 -16.87 -2.27
N PRO A 269 13.09 -16.55 -2.70
CA PRO A 269 14.04 -15.82 -1.87
C PRO A 269 13.72 -14.32 -1.76
N ILE A 270 12.74 -13.82 -2.51
CA ILE A 270 12.36 -12.41 -2.55
C ILE A 270 11.23 -12.16 -1.55
N PHE A 271 11.47 -11.32 -0.54
CA PHE A 271 10.42 -10.78 0.32
C PHE A 271 9.80 -9.55 -0.37
N CYS A 272 8.55 -9.67 -0.79
CA CYS A 272 7.83 -8.69 -1.58
C CYS A 272 6.36 -8.76 -1.20
N PRO A 273 5.93 -8.14 -0.08
CA PRO A 273 4.55 -8.15 0.37
C PRO A 273 3.59 -7.51 -0.65
N ALA A 274 2.30 -7.85 -0.55
CA ALA A 274 1.29 -7.39 -1.49
C ALA A 274 0.58 -6.13 -1.00
N GLU A 275 0.17 -5.32 -1.96
CA GLU A 275 -0.70 -4.16 -1.79
C GLU A 275 -1.91 -4.27 -2.72
N CYS A 276 -3.07 -3.95 -2.15
CA CYS A 276 -4.39 -4.10 -2.72
C CYS A 276 -5.02 -2.72 -2.79
N ASP A 277 -4.94 -2.12 -3.96
CA ASP A 277 -5.52 -0.82 -4.29
C ASP A 277 -6.97 -0.99 -4.76
N THR A 278 -7.85 -0.06 -4.37
CA THR A 278 -9.24 -0.06 -4.84
C THR A 278 -9.95 1.26 -4.65
N THR A 279 -11.11 1.38 -5.28
CA THR A 279 -11.98 2.55 -5.25
C THR A 279 -13.17 2.36 -4.30
N LEU A 280 -13.62 3.47 -3.69
CA LEU A 280 -14.91 3.51 -2.98
C LEU A 280 -16.09 3.69 -3.95
N GLN A 281 -15.85 4.39 -5.05
CA GLN A 281 -16.85 4.59 -6.11
C GLN A 281 -17.02 3.28 -6.91
N THR A 282 -18.20 3.04 -7.47
CA THR A 282 -18.39 1.90 -8.37
C THR A 282 -17.68 2.12 -9.70
N ASP A 283 -17.58 1.05 -10.49
CA ASP A 283 -17.07 1.07 -11.87
C ASP A 283 -15.61 1.53 -11.98
N ASP A 284 -14.82 1.23 -10.95
CA ASP A 284 -13.37 1.45 -10.92
C ASP A 284 -12.98 2.93 -11.10
N ARG A 285 -13.79 3.82 -10.53
CA ARG A 285 -13.62 5.26 -10.70
C ARG A 285 -12.76 5.87 -9.58
N TRP A 286 -11.57 6.33 -9.95
CA TRP A 286 -10.58 6.91 -9.04
C TRP A 286 -10.81 8.40 -8.77
N PHE A 287 -11.09 9.21 -9.80
CA PHE A 287 -11.40 10.62 -9.62
C PHE A 287 -12.87 10.85 -9.27
N PHE A 288 -13.16 11.98 -8.62
CA PHE A 288 -14.54 12.30 -8.21
C PHE A 288 -15.52 12.25 -9.39
N GLY A 289 -16.59 11.48 -9.22
CA GLY A 289 -17.72 11.40 -10.14
C GLY A 289 -18.95 12.09 -9.58
N VAL A 290 -19.53 13.00 -10.36
CA VAL A 290 -20.83 13.60 -10.04
C VAL A 290 -21.89 12.50 -10.04
N ASP A 291 -22.59 12.36 -8.92
CA ASP A 291 -23.62 11.32 -8.70
C ASP A 291 -23.14 9.87 -8.89
N GLN A 292 -21.81 9.63 -8.97
CA GLN A 292 -21.25 8.28 -9.12
C GLN A 292 -21.64 7.40 -7.94
N PRO A 293 -22.25 6.21 -8.13
CA PRO A 293 -22.60 5.33 -7.03
C PRO A 293 -21.38 4.94 -6.17
N LEU A 294 -21.62 4.64 -4.89
CA LEU A 294 -20.60 4.08 -4.01
C LEU A 294 -20.85 2.60 -3.82
N ARG A 295 -19.77 1.85 -3.63
CA ARG A 295 -19.79 0.50 -3.09
C ARG A 295 -20.44 0.50 -1.70
N SER A 296 -21.19 -0.55 -1.38
CA SER A 296 -21.93 -0.61 -0.11
C SER A 296 -20.99 -0.81 1.08
N ILE A 297 -21.47 -0.55 2.30
CA ILE A 297 -20.63 -0.78 3.48
C ILE A 297 -20.32 -2.27 3.66
N GLU A 298 -21.26 -3.16 3.32
CA GLU A 298 -21.07 -4.61 3.34
C GLU A 298 -19.94 -5.02 2.39
N GLU A 299 -19.98 -4.50 1.16
CA GLU A 299 -18.92 -4.75 0.18
C GLU A 299 -17.57 -4.21 0.65
N MET A 300 -17.52 -3.01 1.23
CA MET A 300 -16.26 -2.44 1.73
C MET A 300 -15.69 -3.21 2.93
N ILE A 301 -16.55 -3.86 3.70
CA ILE A 301 -16.13 -4.76 4.79
C ILE A 301 -15.54 -6.05 4.21
N ASP A 302 -16.17 -6.62 3.18
CA ASP A 302 -15.63 -7.77 2.44
C ASP A 302 -14.28 -7.42 1.80
N VAL A 303 -14.11 -6.22 1.25
CA VAL A 303 -12.81 -5.72 0.77
C VAL A 303 -11.76 -5.74 1.87
N TYR A 304 -12.04 -5.20 3.07
CA TYR A 304 -11.09 -5.24 4.18
C TYR A 304 -10.69 -6.68 4.55
N HIS A 305 -11.66 -7.61 4.58
CA HIS A 305 -11.37 -9.01 4.89
C HIS A 305 -10.60 -9.72 3.79
N THR A 306 -10.85 -9.37 2.53
CA THR A 306 -10.18 -9.97 1.39
C THR A 306 -8.88 -9.28 0.98
N SER A 307 -8.50 -8.18 1.66
CA SER A 307 -7.19 -7.53 1.56
C SER A 307 -6.38 -7.73 2.84
N VAL A 308 -6.64 -6.91 3.87
CA VAL A 308 -5.96 -6.95 5.18
C VAL A 308 -6.11 -8.32 5.84
N GLY A 309 -7.28 -8.94 5.73
CA GLY A 309 -7.52 -10.30 6.23
C GLY A 309 -6.86 -11.42 5.42
N ARG A 310 -6.21 -11.10 4.30
CA ARG A 310 -5.46 -12.01 3.43
C ARG A 310 -4.03 -11.51 3.19
N ASN A 311 -3.37 -10.98 4.22
CA ASN A 311 -1.97 -10.58 4.18
C ASN A 311 -1.61 -9.56 3.06
N CYS A 312 -2.54 -8.66 2.75
CA CYS A 312 -2.36 -7.57 1.79
C CYS A 312 -2.58 -6.21 2.49
N VAL A 313 -1.74 -5.22 2.23
CA VAL A 313 -2.02 -3.84 2.66
C VAL A 313 -3.16 -3.30 1.79
N LEU A 314 -4.17 -2.67 2.39
CA LEU A 314 -5.27 -2.04 1.66
C LEU A 314 -4.96 -0.57 1.42
N GLU A 315 -4.93 -0.14 0.16
CA GLU A 315 -4.90 1.26 -0.21
C GLU A 315 -6.25 1.67 -0.81
N LEU A 316 -7.04 2.43 -0.06
CA LEU A 316 -8.39 2.83 -0.47
C LEU A 316 -8.41 4.25 -1.03
N ASP A 317 -8.98 4.42 -2.22
CA ASP A 317 -9.12 5.73 -2.84
C ASP A 317 -9.93 6.73 -2.01
N LEU A 318 -9.43 7.97 -1.98
CA LEU A 318 -10.13 9.18 -1.59
C LEU A 318 -10.21 10.15 -2.79
N ALA A 319 -11.44 10.49 -3.18
CA ALA A 319 -11.70 11.38 -4.30
C ALA A 319 -12.31 12.73 -3.84
N PRO A 320 -11.50 13.77 -3.56
CA PRO A 320 -12.02 15.11 -3.33
C PRO A 320 -12.82 15.64 -4.52
N ASP A 321 -13.90 16.36 -4.23
CA ASP A 321 -14.71 17.04 -5.24
C ASP A 321 -14.03 18.29 -5.80
N ARG A 322 -14.71 18.97 -6.72
CA ARG A 322 -14.22 20.21 -7.35
C ARG A 322 -13.99 21.35 -6.36
N GLY A 323 -14.57 21.28 -5.16
CA GLY A 323 -14.32 22.22 -4.09
C GLY A 323 -13.02 21.95 -3.33
N GLY A 324 -12.38 20.78 -3.55
CA GLY A 324 -11.21 20.32 -2.81
C GLY A 324 -11.55 19.57 -1.52
N LEU A 325 -12.80 19.12 -1.36
CA LEU A 325 -13.29 18.45 -0.15
C LEU A 325 -13.73 17.02 -0.43
N ILE A 326 -13.54 16.13 0.54
CA ILE A 326 -14.15 14.80 0.51
C ILE A 326 -15.67 14.93 0.67
N PRO A 327 -16.47 14.40 -0.29
CA PRO A 327 -17.92 14.45 -0.22
C PRO A 327 -18.47 13.81 1.07
N ALA A 328 -19.51 14.38 1.65
CA ALA A 328 -20.10 13.89 2.91
C ALA A 328 -20.53 12.41 2.84
N ARG A 329 -21.04 11.96 1.69
CA ARG A 329 -21.44 10.56 1.47
C ARG A 329 -20.23 9.60 1.44
N HIS A 330 -19.09 10.05 0.89
CA HIS A 330 -17.83 9.29 0.92
C HIS A 330 -17.30 9.22 2.36
N ALA A 331 -17.21 10.37 3.03
CA ALA A 331 -16.79 10.50 4.42
C ALA A 331 -17.59 9.61 5.38
N ALA A 332 -18.91 9.49 5.18
CA ALA A 332 -19.76 8.60 5.97
C ALA A 332 -19.40 7.13 5.77
N CYS A 333 -19.08 6.71 4.54
CA CYS A 333 -18.68 5.32 4.26
C CYS A 333 -17.32 4.99 4.91
N TYR A 334 -16.30 5.85 4.71
CA TYR A 334 -14.98 5.68 5.36
C TYR A 334 -15.10 5.56 6.88
N LYS A 335 -15.91 6.41 7.50
CA LYS A 335 -16.15 6.36 8.94
C LYS A 335 -16.83 5.05 9.35
N LYS A 336 -17.87 4.61 8.63
CA LYS A 336 -18.57 3.34 8.92
C LYS A 336 -17.62 2.14 8.84
N LEU A 337 -16.75 2.09 7.82
CA LEU A 337 -15.74 1.05 7.69
C LEU A 337 -14.74 1.08 8.86
N GLY A 338 -14.20 2.26 9.18
CA GLY A 338 -13.30 2.40 10.32
C GLY A 338 -13.95 2.07 11.67
N ASP A 339 -15.22 2.42 11.86
CA ASP A 339 -15.99 2.06 13.05
C ASP A 339 -16.19 0.54 13.14
N PHE A 340 -16.47 -0.12 12.02
CA PHE A 340 -16.53 -1.58 11.96
C PHE A 340 -15.21 -2.20 12.43
N ILE A 341 -14.09 -1.82 11.80
CA ILE A 341 -12.75 -2.36 12.11
C ILE A 341 -12.42 -2.19 13.60
N ARG A 342 -12.60 -0.98 14.14
CA ARG A 342 -12.35 -0.69 15.57
C ARG A 342 -13.28 -1.43 16.53
N SER A 343 -14.53 -1.68 16.12
CA SER A 343 -15.51 -2.35 16.97
C SER A 343 -15.35 -3.87 16.97
N CYS A 344 -14.77 -4.43 15.90
CA CYS A 344 -14.68 -5.86 15.62
C CYS A 344 -13.24 -6.35 15.68
N CYS A 345 -12.45 -6.01 14.66
CA CYS A 345 -11.11 -6.56 14.42
C CYS A 345 -10.07 -6.08 15.44
N ASP A 346 -10.24 -4.90 16.03
CA ASP A 346 -9.31 -4.35 17.04
C ASP A 346 -9.68 -4.71 18.48
N LYS A 347 -10.77 -5.46 18.68
CA LYS A 347 -11.28 -5.84 20.01
C LYS A 347 -11.33 -7.36 20.16
N PRO A 348 -10.17 -8.01 20.35
CA PRO A 348 -10.14 -9.44 20.61
C PRO A 348 -10.83 -9.77 21.92
N ILE A 349 -11.47 -10.94 21.99
CA ILE A 349 -12.00 -11.46 23.25
C ILE A 349 -10.82 -11.94 24.09
N ALA A 350 -10.70 -11.41 25.31
CA ALA A 350 -9.59 -11.73 26.21
C ALA A 350 -9.68 -13.19 26.69
N PRO A 351 -8.68 -14.04 26.38
CA PRO A 351 -8.59 -15.36 26.97
C PRO A 351 -8.13 -15.26 28.43
N LYS A 352 -8.40 -16.31 29.21
CA LYS A 352 -7.84 -16.48 30.57
C LYS A 352 -6.33 -16.74 30.51
N ASP A 353 -5.94 -17.61 29.58
CA ASP A 353 -4.58 -18.08 29.44
C ASP A 353 -4.25 -18.21 27.95
N THR A 354 -3.06 -17.75 27.59
CA THR A 354 -2.47 -17.95 26.28
C THR A 354 -1.18 -18.71 26.45
N LYS A 355 -1.07 -19.87 25.81
CA LYS A 355 0.17 -20.63 25.81
C LYS A 355 0.67 -20.76 24.38
N PRO A 356 1.82 -20.14 24.03
CA PRO A 356 2.72 -20.80 23.09
C PRO A 356 3.10 -22.10 23.80
N LYS A 357 2.50 -23.21 23.38
CA LYS A 357 2.73 -24.48 24.08
C LYS A 357 4.19 -24.90 23.87
N ASN A 358 4.66 -25.80 24.72
CA ASN A 358 5.98 -26.44 24.64
C ASN A 358 6.22 -27.23 23.32
N GLU A 359 5.31 -27.14 22.34
CA GLU A 359 5.40 -27.68 20.99
C GLU A 359 5.59 -26.51 20.02
N ALA A 360 6.71 -26.50 19.30
CA ALA A 360 7.00 -25.49 18.29
C ALA A 360 5.84 -25.38 17.28
N GLY A 361 5.42 -24.14 16.96
CA GLY A 361 4.34 -23.88 16.01
C GLY A 361 2.91 -23.94 16.54
N SER A 362 2.68 -24.33 17.80
CA SER A 362 1.33 -24.41 18.35
C SER A 362 0.99 -23.21 19.26
N TYR A 363 -0.22 -22.67 19.12
CA TYR A 363 -0.75 -21.59 19.96
C TYR A 363 -2.12 -21.97 20.51
N SER A 364 -2.35 -21.76 21.81
CA SER A 364 -3.64 -22.08 22.43
C SER A 364 -4.21 -20.94 23.25
N LEU A 365 -5.53 -20.81 23.19
CA LEU A 365 -6.37 -19.90 23.97
C LEU A 365 -7.30 -20.74 24.84
N THR A 366 -7.38 -20.42 26.13
CA THR A 366 -8.38 -21.00 27.04
C THR A 366 -9.20 -19.89 27.67
N PHE A 367 -10.51 -20.08 27.79
CA PHE A 367 -11.44 -19.10 28.34
C PHE A 367 -11.95 -19.52 29.72
N ASP A 368 -12.23 -18.55 30.59
CA ASP A 368 -12.78 -18.81 31.93
C ASP A 368 -14.20 -19.38 31.88
N PHE A 369 -14.95 -18.99 30.85
CA PHE A 369 -16.34 -19.36 30.63
C PHE A 369 -16.55 -19.69 29.14
N PRO A 370 -17.57 -20.51 28.81
CA PRO A 370 -18.05 -20.66 27.44
C PRO A 370 -18.18 -19.31 26.73
N THR A 371 -17.43 -19.14 25.63
CA THR A 371 -17.26 -17.87 24.94
C THR A 371 -17.72 -17.99 23.49
N VAL A 372 -18.59 -17.10 23.03
CA VAL A 372 -19.07 -17.11 21.65
C VAL A 372 -18.07 -16.39 20.75
N ILE A 373 -17.68 -17.01 19.64
CA ILE A 373 -16.75 -16.47 18.64
C ILE A 373 -17.27 -16.72 17.22
N ASP A 374 -16.95 -15.83 16.28
CA ASP A 374 -17.34 -15.95 14.86
C ASP A 374 -16.14 -15.99 13.90
N ARG A 375 -14.93 -15.67 14.39
CA ARG A 375 -13.70 -15.66 13.61
C ARG A 375 -12.46 -15.86 14.45
N ILE A 376 -11.37 -16.19 13.77
CA ILE A 376 -10.01 -16.21 14.31
C ILE A 376 -9.11 -15.28 13.49
N VAL A 377 -8.18 -14.60 14.16
CA VAL A 377 -7.17 -13.73 13.55
C VAL A 377 -5.80 -14.28 13.90
N LEU A 378 -4.97 -14.46 12.87
CA LEU A 378 -3.65 -15.07 12.96
C LEU A 378 -2.62 -14.08 12.43
N MET A 379 -1.52 -13.87 13.16
CA MET A 379 -0.42 -13.02 12.75
C MET A 379 0.92 -13.69 13.04
N GLU A 380 1.81 -13.71 12.06
CA GLU A 380 3.18 -14.22 12.19
C GLU A 380 4.16 -13.06 12.44
N ASP A 381 5.14 -13.28 13.31
CA ASP A 381 6.29 -12.40 13.43
C ASP A 381 7.29 -12.72 12.30
N GLN A 382 7.20 -11.94 11.24
CA GLN A 382 8.01 -12.10 10.03
C GLN A 382 9.43 -11.52 10.14
N THR A 383 9.88 -11.05 11.32
CA THR A 383 11.22 -10.43 11.48
C THR A 383 12.38 -11.34 11.03
N ASN A 384 12.21 -12.66 11.14
CA ASN A 384 13.16 -13.66 10.66
C ASN A 384 12.64 -14.45 9.45
N GLY A 385 11.72 -13.85 8.68
CA GLY A 385 11.08 -14.38 7.50
C GLY A 385 9.73 -15.06 7.78
N LEU A 386 9.01 -15.34 6.69
CA LEU A 386 7.69 -15.99 6.67
C LEU A 386 7.85 -17.51 6.59
N VAL A 387 7.60 -18.23 7.68
CA VAL A 387 7.99 -19.64 7.82
C VAL A 387 6.84 -20.62 8.01
N ILE A 388 5.63 -20.16 8.37
CA ILE A 388 4.43 -21.01 8.36
C ILE A 388 4.14 -21.46 6.91
N ARG A 389 3.71 -22.72 6.74
CA ARG A 389 3.33 -23.31 5.44
C ARG A 389 1.90 -23.80 5.39
N SER A 390 1.35 -24.16 6.55
CA SER A 390 -0.09 -24.35 6.73
C SER A 390 -0.45 -24.26 8.19
N TYR A 391 -1.73 -24.05 8.46
CA TYR A 391 -2.28 -24.09 9.80
C TYR A 391 -3.63 -24.79 9.85
N GLN A 392 -3.99 -25.24 11.04
CA GLN A 392 -5.30 -25.76 11.38
C GLN A 392 -5.72 -25.17 12.73
N ALA A 393 -6.85 -24.46 12.74
CA ALA A 393 -7.51 -23.98 13.94
C ALA A 393 -8.57 -24.98 14.38
N HIS A 394 -8.45 -25.46 15.61
CA HIS A 394 -9.41 -26.34 16.26
C HIS A 394 -10.02 -25.64 17.47
N ALA A 395 -11.27 -25.96 17.79
CA ALA A 395 -11.95 -25.46 18.97
C ALA A 395 -12.64 -26.60 19.74
N LYS A 396 -12.74 -26.44 21.06
CA LYS A 396 -13.65 -27.24 21.89
C LYS A 396 -14.99 -26.53 21.94
N ILE A 397 -15.92 -26.97 21.09
CA ILE A 397 -17.23 -26.35 20.92
C ILE A 397 -18.20 -26.94 21.95
N VAL A 398 -18.82 -26.09 22.76
CA VAL A 398 -19.84 -26.47 23.73
C VAL A 398 -21.22 -26.12 23.17
N ASP A 399 -22.10 -27.12 23.03
CA ASP A 399 -23.50 -26.85 22.70
C ASP A 399 -24.21 -26.28 23.93
N ALA A 400 -24.78 -25.09 23.78
CA ALA A 400 -25.58 -24.46 24.83
C ALA A 400 -26.83 -25.28 25.19
N GLU A 401 -27.28 -26.18 24.30
CA GLU A 401 -28.49 -27.00 24.46
C GLU A 401 -28.22 -28.45 24.89
N GLU A 402 -27.00 -28.98 24.72
CA GLU A 402 -26.64 -30.37 25.04
C GLU A 402 -25.43 -30.50 25.99
N ALA A 403 -25.23 -29.53 26.88
CA ALA A 403 -24.20 -29.64 27.92
C ALA A 403 -24.53 -30.79 28.89
N ASN A 404 -24.23 -32.03 28.50
CA ASN A 404 -24.32 -33.24 29.32
C ASN A 404 -23.30 -33.28 30.46
N GLY A 405 -22.75 -32.13 30.87
CA GLY A 405 -21.85 -31.99 32.02
C GLY A 405 -20.54 -32.79 31.89
N THR A 406 -20.18 -33.27 30.70
CA THR A 406 -18.94 -34.01 30.50
C THR A 406 -17.78 -33.06 30.18
N LEU A 407 -16.69 -33.20 30.94
CA LEU A 407 -15.45 -32.41 30.79
C LEU A 407 -14.63 -32.77 29.53
N ASN A 408 -15.06 -33.79 28.76
CA ASN A 408 -14.37 -34.28 27.56
C ASN A 408 -15.07 -33.78 26.29
N VAL A 409 -14.93 -32.49 26.00
CA VAL A 409 -15.33 -31.91 24.71
C VAL A 409 -14.23 -32.22 23.67
N PRO A 410 -14.55 -32.86 22.54
CA PRO A 410 -13.58 -33.15 21.50
C PRO A 410 -13.10 -31.87 20.80
N TRP A 411 -11.91 -31.94 20.20
CA TRP A 411 -11.43 -30.88 19.31
C TRP A 411 -12.11 -31.00 17.95
N THR A 412 -12.71 -29.91 17.47
CA THR A 412 -13.33 -29.82 16.15
C THR A 412 -12.52 -28.84 15.31
N LEU A 413 -12.17 -29.22 14.07
CA LEU A 413 -11.54 -28.32 13.10
C LEU A 413 -12.55 -27.23 12.72
N VAL A 414 -12.15 -25.97 12.85
CA VAL A 414 -13.01 -24.80 12.55
C VAL A 414 -12.46 -23.90 11.45
N SER A 415 -11.16 -23.93 11.19
CA SER A 415 -10.54 -23.25 10.03
C SER A 415 -9.21 -23.91 9.68
N ASN A 416 -8.79 -23.78 8.42
CA ASN A 416 -7.47 -24.16 7.94
C ASN A 416 -7.06 -23.25 6.77
N GLY A 417 -5.77 -23.25 6.45
CA GLY A 417 -5.21 -22.48 5.35
C GLY A 417 -3.72 -22.72 5.21
N THR A 418 -3.09 -22.04 4.24
CA THR A 418 -1.64 -22.16 4.01
C THR A 418 -0.85 -20.96 4.52
N SER A 419 -1.23 -19.77 4.09
CA SER A 419 -0.56 -18.50 4.35
C SER A 419 -1.17 -17.78 5.56
N VAL A 420 -0.29 -17.19 6.39
CA VAL A 420 -0.68 -16.34 7.51
C VAL A 420 -0.11 -14.94 7.31
N GLY A 421 1.22 -14.82 7.33
CA GLY A 421 1.89 -13.55 7.10
C GLY A 421 1.60 -12.50 8.16
N HIS A 422 1.45 -11.26 7.72
CA HIS A 422 1.17 -10.14 8.59
C HIS A 422 -0.15 -10.33 9.34
N LYS A 423 -1.22 -10.63 8.61
CA LYS A 423 -2.54 -10.90 9.17
C LYS A 423 -3.38 -11.81 8.27
N LYS A 424 -4.02 -12.79 8.88
CA LYS A 424 -5.03 -13.67 8.29
C LYS A 424 -6.28 -13.64 9.17
N ILE A 425 -7.46 -13.43 8.57
CA ILE A 425 -8.75 -13.41 9.25
C ILE A 425 -9.61 -14.52 8.65
N ASP A 426 -9.91 -15.55 9.43
CA ASP A 426 -10.77 -16.65 9.01
C ASP A 426 -12.11 -16.59 9.73
N PHE A 427 -13.17 -16.75 8.95
CA PHE A 427 -14.55 -16.79 9.43
C PHE A 427 -15.00 -18.22 9.67
N PHE A 428 -15.88 -18.40 10.65
CA PHE A 428 -16.63 -19.64 10.80
C PHE A 428 -18.00 -19.51 10.11
N ASP A 429 -18.54 -20.62 9.62
CA ASP A 429 -19.87 -20.65 8.97
C ASP A 429 -20.99 -20.08 9.84
N LYS A 430 -20.82 -20.18 11.16
CA LYS A 430 -21.70 -19.60 12.18
C LYS A 430 -20.90 -19.31 13.44
N ALA A 431 -21.41 -18.40 14.27
CA ALA A 431 -20.86 -18.21 15.61
C ALA A 431 -20.95 -19.51 16.44
N ILE A 432 -19.87 -19.84 17.13
CA ILE A 432 -19.71 -21.05 17.94
C ILE A 432 -19.37 -20.68 19.38
N THR A 433 -19.83 -21.46 20.35
CA THR A 433 -19.46 -21.28 21.76
C THR A 433 -18.31 -22.21 22.11
N VAL A 434 -17.20 -21.68 22.63
CA VAL A 434 -15.97 -22.44 22.85
C VAL A 434 -15.42 -22.27 24.27
N THR A 435 -14.67 -23.27 24.74
CA THR A 435 -13.85 -23.15 25.96
C THR A 435 -12.36 -23.03 25.65
N ASP A 436 -11.94 -23.57 24.52
CA ASP A 436 -10.54 -23.60 24.09
C ASP A 436 -10.44 -23.49 22.57
N VAL A 437 -9.37 -22.83 22.13
CA VAL A 437 -8.93 -22.78 20.72
C VAL A 437 -7.48 -23.21 20.66
N LEU A 438 -7.13 -24.03 19.66
CA LEU A 438 -5.79 -24.52 19.39
C LEU A 438 -5.48 -24.31 17.91
N VAL A 439 -4.42 -23.57 17.63
CA VAL A 439 -3.86 -23.42 16.29
C VAL A 439 -2.58 -24.22 16.23
N ASN A 440 -2.48 -25.14 15.27
CA ASN A 440 -1.26 -25.87 14.96
C ASN A 440 -0.80 -25.46 13.56
N SER A 441 0.50 -25.26 13.37
CA SER A 441 1.08 -24.96 12.05
C SER A 441 2.09 -26.01 11.59
N THR A 442 2.16 -26.23 10.28
CA THR A 442 3.37 -26.75 9.63
C THR A 442 4.25 -25.57 9.21
N TYR A 443 5.55 -25.80 9.15
CA TYR A 443 6.52 -24.74 8.93
C TYR A 443 7.86 -25.28 8.41
N VAL A 444 8.63 -24.39 7.77
CA VAL A 444 10.02 -24.69 7.35
C VAL A 444 11.05 -24.31 8.42
N ASP A 445 10.69 -23.49 9.40
CA ASP A 445 11.48 -23.14 10.59
C ASP A 445 10.52 -22.81 11.74
N ILE A 446 10.99 -22.82 13.00
CA ILE A 446 10.12 -22.62 14.17
C ILE A 446 9.44 -21.24 14.05
N PRO A 447 8.11 -21.16 13.88
CA PRO A 447 7.43 -19.91 13.69
C PRO A 447 7.29 -19.20 15.03
N LYS A 448 7.26 -17.87 14.97
CA LYS A 448 6.89 -17.04 16.09
C LYS A 448 5.54 -16.41 15.77
N TRP A 449 4.52 -16.85 16.49
CA TRP A 449 3.22 -16.19 16.45
C TRP A 449 3.37 -14.78 17.03
N ARG A 450 3.06 -13.75 16.23
CA ARG A 450 2.94 -12.37 16.71
C ARG A 450 1.67 -12.24 17.55
N SER A 451 0.57 -12.78 17.07
CA SER A 451 -0.67 -12.91 17.83
C SER A 451 -1.56 -14.02 17.24
N VAL A 452 -2.41 -14.57 18.10
CA VAL A 452 -3.56 -15.40 17.73
C VAL A 452 -4.71 -14.91 18.59
N SER A 453 -5.79 -14.44 17.98
CA SER A 453 -6.95 -13.90 18.69
C SER A 453 -8.25 -14.39 18.09
N VAL A 454 -9.31 -14.31 18.88
CA VAL A 454 -10.68 -14.62 18.43
C VAL A 454 -11.58 -13.45 18.72
N HIS A 455 -12.60 -13.30 17.88
CA HIS A 455 -13.50 -12.16 17.93
C HIS A 455 -14.94 -12.66 17.82
N LEU A 456 -15.86 -11.80 18.24
CA LEU A 456 -17.28 -11.92 17.95
C LEU A 456 -17.73 -10.57 17.41
N CYS A 457 -17.85 -10.49 16.10
CA CYS A 457 -18.42 -9.33 15.47
C CYS A 457 -19.86 -9.67 15.18
N GLY A 458 -20.80 -9.10 15.95
CA GLY A 458 -22.21 -9.38 15.74
C GLY A 458 -22.59 -9.21 14.28
N SER A 459 -23.65 -9.89 13.82
CA SER A 459 -24.28 -9.49 12.57
C SER A 459 -24.63 -8.03 12.74
N LEU A 460 -23.87 -7.15 12.10
CA LEU A 460 -24.24 -5.76 12.02
C LEU A 460 -25.55 -5.77 11.26
N THR A 461 -26.64 -5.70 12.01
CA THR A 461 -27.92 -5.30 11.47
C THR A 461 -27.72 -3.81 11.19
N TYR A 462 -27.22 -3.54 9.97
CA TYR A 462 -27.02 -2.21 9.44
C TYR A 462 -28.41 -1.60 9.23
N ASN A 463 -29.02 -1.09 10.30
CA ASN A 463 -30.23 -0.26 10.23
C ASN A 463 -29.86 1.19 9.93
#